data_AF-A0A3N4SIZ6-F1
#
_entry.id   AF-A0A3N4SIZ6-F1
#
_cell.length_a   1.000
_cell.length_b   1.000
_cell.length_c   1.000
_cell.angle_alpha   90.00
_cell.angle_beta   90.00
_cell.angle_gamma   90.00
#
_symmetry.space_group_name_H-M   'P 1'
#
loop_
_entity.id
_entity.type
_entity.pdbx_description
1 polymer ?
#
loop_
_entity_poly.entity_id
_entity_poly.type
_entity_poly.pdbx_seq_one_letter_code
_entity_poly.pdbx_strand_id
1 'polypeptide(L)'
;MLLPSDHVLSPVTGWTRAHWEAMAGRLLDGLLPYASPKFAQYRLPGRTSHSGEWSDGLEGFARSFLLAAFRIAGSEGQAGPALVERYASGLAAGTDPRHPEHWPPITDRGQPMVEAASVAVALHESRVWLWDQLDERVREQVVAWLADFVGAVVNDSNWRLFQVIVEEFLASVGGPHRRGEIDAGLARLDDWYRCGGWYTDGDGWKFDYYNLYGWAAGRWPTTRRPWRRSAGPAGRWPGARTD
;
A
#
# COMPACT_ATOMS: atom_id res chain seq x y z
N MET A 1 3.60 9.41 -28.63
CA MET A 1 2.39 9.95 -29.32
C MET A 1 1.18 9.75 -28.40
N LEU A 2 0.20 10.66 -28.40
CA LEU A 2 -1.07 10.42 -27.68
C LEU A 2 -1.94 9.48 -28.53
N LEU A 3 -2.64 8.55 -27.88
CA LEU A 3 -3.58 7.65 -28.56
C LEU A 3 -4.77 8.47 -29.13
N PRO A 4 -5.43 8.01 -30.21
CA PRO A 4 -6.63 8.66 -30.72
C PRO A 4 -7.77 8.61 -29.68
N SER A 5 -8.49 9.71 -29.52
CA SER A 5 -9.67 9.80 -28.65
C SER A 5 -10.83 8.94 -29.15
N ASP A 6 -11.52 8.25 -28.24
CA ASP A 6 -12.71 7.45 -28.52
C ASP A 6 -13.91 8.01 -27.73
N HIS A 7 -14.72 8.83 -28.40
CA HIS A 7 -15.93 9.42 -27.84
C HIS A 7 -17.15 8.49 -27.87
N VAL A 8 -17.02 7.28 -28.44
CA VAL A 8 -18.07 6.26 -28.33
C VAL A 8 -17.96 5.58 -26.97
N LEU A 9 -16.75 5.16 -26.57
CA LEU A 9 -16.50 4.52 -25.28
C LEU A 9 -16.38 5.52 -24.12
N SER A 10 -15.88 6.73 -24.37
CA SER A 10 -15.73 7.79 -23.35
C SER A 10 -16.29 9.11 -23.89
N PRO A 11 -17.60 9.35 -23.76
CA PRO A 11 -18.27 10.47 -24.42
C PRO A 11 -17.71 11.85 -24.06
N VAL A 12 -17.26 12.03 -22.82
CA VAL A 12 -16.80 13.32 -22.31
C VAL A 12 -15.34 13.58 -22.68
N THR A 13 -14.43 12.68 -22.31
CA THR A 13 -12.98 12.93 -22.44
C THR A 13 -12.37 12.29 -23.68
N GLY A 14 -13.04 11.30 -24.28
CA GLY A 14 -12.45 10.45 -25.30
C GLY A 14 -11.38 9.48 -24.77
N TRP A 15 -11.10 9.50 -23.46
CA TRP A 15 -10.05 8.68 -22.86
C TRP A 15 -10.59 7.32 -22.45
N THR A 16 -10.03 6.30 -23.07
CA THR A 16 -10.28 4.88 -22.76
C THR A 16 -9.26 4.37 -21.75
N ARG A 17 -9.44 3.12 -21.31
CA ARG A 17 -8.48 2.39 -20.49
C ARG A 17 -7.03 2.47 -21.03
N ALA A 18 -6.86 2.35 -22.34
CA ALA A 18 -5.54 2.43 -22.98
C ALA A 18 -4.85 3.81 -22.77
N HIS A 19 -5.63 4.89 -22.72
CA HIS A 19 -5.10 6.23 -22.44
C HIS A 19 -4.59 6.32 -21.00
N TRP A 20 -5.35 5.80 -20.04
CA TRP A 20 -4.97 5.77 -18.63
C TRP A 20 -3.76 4.87 -18.37
N GLU A 21 -3.68 3.71 -19.01
CA GLU A 21 -2.52 2.82 -18.94
C GLU A 21 -1.26 3.47 -19.54
N ALA A 22 -1.40 4.18 -20.67
CA ALA A 22 -0.30 4.92 -21.28
C ALA A 22 0.15 6.11 -20.41
N MET A 23 -0.80 6.80 -19.77
CA MET A 23 -0.50 7.88 -18.82
C MET A 23 0.23 7.33 -17.58
N ALA A 24 -0.24 6.21 -17.02
CA ALA A 24 0.42 5.55 -15.89
C ALA A 24 1.87 5.18 -16.23
N GLY A 25 2.11 4.60 -17.42
CA GLY A 25 3.46 4.31 -17.90
C GLY A 25 4.33 5.56 -17.99
N ARG A 26 3.81 6.64 -18.58
CA ARG A 26 4.53 7.92 -18.67
C ARG A 26 4.89 8.52 -17.31
N LEU A 27 3.98 8.46 -16.34
CA LEU A 27 4.24 8.94 -14.99
C LEU A 27 5.34 8.10 -14.32
N LEU A 28 5.28 6.78 -14.43
CA LEU A 28 6.28 5.87 -13.87
C LEU A 28 7.66 6.01 -14.53
N ASP A 29 7.71 6.22 -15.84
CA ASP A 29 8.96 6.40 -16.58
C ASP A 29 9.56 7.79 -16.36
N GLY A 30 8.72 8.81 -16.15
CA GLY A 30 9.14 10.17 -15.81
C GLY A 30 9.91 10.28 -14.48
N LEU A 31 9.78 9.27 -13.61
CA LEU A 31 10.51 9.21 -12.34
C LEU A 31 11.93 8.66 -12.48
N LEU A 32 12.22 7.90 -13.54
CA LEU A 32 13.51 7.21 -13.70
C LEU A 32 14.74 8.12 -13.63
N PRO A 33 14.73 9.35 -14.18
CA PRO A 33 15.88 10.25 -14.05
C PRO A 33 16.21 10.66 -12.61
N TYR A 34 15.27 10.46 -11.68
CA TYR A 34 15.37 10.84 -10.27
C TYR A 34 15.53 9.63 -9.34
N ALA A 35 15.60 8.42 -9.89
CA ALA A 35 15.76 7.21 -9.11
C ALA A 35 17.16 7.10 -8.51
N SER A 36 17.25 6.59 -7.30
CA SER A 36 18.50 6.10 -6.73
C SER A 36 18.97 4.82 -7.47
N PRO A 37 20.26 4.42 -7.36
CA PRO A 37 20.82 3.33 -8.17
C PRO A 37 20.08 2.00 -8.11
N LYS A 38 19.47 1.64 -6.97
CA LYS A 38 18.66 0.43 -6.79
C LYS A 38 17.15 0.68 -6.82
N PHE A 39 16.73 1.89 -7.18
CA PHE A 39 15.33 2.32 -7.22
C PHE A 39 14.62 2.33 -5.86
N ALA A 40 15.36 2.33 -4.75
CA ALA A 40 14.76 2.40 -3.42
C ALA A 40 14.22 3.78 -3.08
N GLN A 41 14.74 4.85 -3.70
CA GLN A 41 14.33 6.22 -3.45
C GLN A 41 14.14 6.96 -4.79
N TYR A 42 13.21 7.92 -4.82
CA TYR A 42 13.08 8.85 -5.95
C TYR A 42 13.22 10.29 -5.45
N ARG A 43 14.33 10.93 -5.83
CA ARG A 43 14.72 12.27 -5.37
C ARG A 43 14.28 13.34 -6.37
N LEU A 44 13.01 13.69 -6.29
CA LEU A 44 12.41 14.70 -7.16
C LEU A 44 13.01 16.09 -6.89
N PRO A 45 13.20 16.92 -7.93
CA PRO A 45 13.76 18.25 -7.76
C PRO A 45 12.79 19.15 -7.00
N GLY A 46 13.30 19.95 -6.06
CA GLY A 46 12.48 20.87 -5.29
C GLY A 46 13.05 21.14 -3.91
N ARG A 47 12.25 21.83 -3.08
CA ARG A 47 12.58 22.03 -1.67
C ARG A 47 12.28 20.74 -0.92
N THR A 48 13.24 20.29 -0.12
CA THR A 48 13.05 19.19 0.84
C THR A 48 11.92 19.50 1.81
N SER A 49 11.12 18.49 2.14
CA SER A 49 10.05 18.61 3.13
C SER A 49 10.62 18.77 4.54
N HIS A 50 9.73 19.01 5.51
CA HIS A 50 10.11 19.05 6.92
C HIS A 50 10.56 17.68 7.46
N SER A 51 10.20 16.59 6.79
CA SER A 51 10.57 15.21 7.15
C SER A 51 11.96 14.80 6.61
N GLY A 52 12.58 15.65 5.78
CA GLY A 52 13.94 15.47 5.27
C GLY A 52 14.04 14.63 4.00
N GLU A 53 15.20 14.71 3.33
CA GLU A 53 15.43 14.16 1.98
C GLU A 53 15.21 12.64 1.89
N TRP A 54 15.55 11.91 2.96
CA TRP A 54 15.37 10.46 2.99
C TRP A 54 13.91 10.06 3.07
N SER A 55 13.10 10.81 3.84
CA SER A 55 11.65 10.60 3.89
C SER A 55 11.01 10.96 2.54
N ASP A 56 11.46 12.04 1.91
CA ASP A 56 10.97 12.46 0.58
C ASP A 56 11.30 11.38 -0.48
N GLY A 57 12.49 10.79 -0.40
CA GLY A 57 12.92 9.70 -1.28
C GLY A 57 12.06 8.45 -1.12
N LEU A 58 11.74 8.06 0.13
CA LEU A 58 10.79 6.99 0.44
C LEU A 58 9.38 7.33 -0.06
N GLU A 59 8.92 8.56 0.11
CA GLU A 59 7.62 8.98 -0.40
C GLU A 59 7.55 8.81 -1.93
N GLY A 60 8.56 9.27 -2.66
CA GLY A 60 8.64 9.06 -4.11
C GLY A 60 8.55 7.58 -4.50
N PHE A 61 9.17 6.69 -3.73
CA PHE A 61 9.03 5.24 -3.91
C PHE A 61 7.60 4.77 -3.63
N ALA A 62 7.06 5.06 -2.45
CA ALA A 62 5.78 4.54 -1.99
C ALA A 62 4.60 5.01 -2.88
N ARG A 63 4.61 6.30 -3.28
CA ARG A 63 3.57 6.88 -4.15
C ARG A 63 3.58 6.28 -5.54
N SER A 64 4.78 6.11 -6.12
CA SER A 64 4.91 5.51 -7.44
C SER A 64 4.61 4.02 -7.40
N PHE A 65 4.95 3.34 -6.30
CA PHE A 65 4.70 1.92 -6.15
C PHE A 65 3.21 1.58 -6.14
N LEU A 66 2.36 2.41 -5.52
CA LEU A 66 0.90 2.26 -5.62
C LEU A 66 0.42 2.24 -7.08
N LEU A 67 0.86 3.22 -7.89
CA LEU A 67 0.49 3.27 -9.30
C LEU A 67 1.02 2.05 -10.07
N ALA A 68 2.25 1.63 -9.80
CA ALA A 68 2.86 0.46 -10.42
C ALA A 68 2.12 -0.83 -10.05
N ALA A 69 1.74 -1.02 -8.79
CA ALA A 69 1.01 -2.19 -8.32
C ALA A 69 -0.35 -2.31 -9.03
N PHE A 70 -1.13 -1.22 -9.12
CA PHE A 70 -2.38 -1.23 -9.88
C PHE A 70 -2.17 -1.46 -11.38
N ARG A 71 -1.07 -0.94 -11.96
CA ARG A 71 -0.74 -1.17 -13.37
C ARG A 71 -0.40 -2.63 -13.64
N ILE A 72 0.37 -3.27 -12.75
CA ILE A 72 0.73 -4.70 -12.79
C ILE A 72 -0.54 -5.53 -12.64
N ALA A 73 -1.30 -5.33 -11.56
CA ALA A 73 -2.51 -6.09 -11.25
C ALA A 73 -3.57 -5.95 -12.34
N GLY A 74 -3.85 -4.73 -12.79
CA GLY A 74 -4.82 -4.48 -13.85
C GLY A 74 -4.45 -5.14 -15.18
N SER A 75 -3.17 -5.38 -15.43
CA SER A 75 -2.66 -6.08 -16.62
C SER A 75 -2.46 -7.58 -16.44
N GLU A 76 -2.82 -8.14 -15.29
CA GLU A 76 -2.54 -9.53 -14.92
C GLU A 76 -1.04 -9.89 -15.02
N GLY A 77 -0.17 -8.93 -14.69
CA GLY A 77 1.29 -9.07 -14.76
C GLY A 77 1.90 -8.86 -16.14
N GLN A 78 1.11 -8.57 -17.17
CA GLN A 78 1.62 -8.32 -18.53
C GLN A 78 2.29 -6.94 -18.67
N ALA A 79 2.06 -6.02 -17.73
CA ALA A 79 2.70 -4.71 -17.68
C ALA A 79 4.15 -4.82 -17.24
N GLY A 80 5.00 -5.28 -18.16
CA GLY A 80 6.45 -5.10 -18.14
C GLY A 80 7.18 -5.77 -16.97
N PRO A 81 7.89 -6.90 -17.19
CA PRO A 81 8.75 -7.51 -16.18
C PRO A 81 9.75 -6.53 -15.53
N ALA A 82 10.23 -5.55 -16.31
CA ALA A 82 11.11 -4.49 -15.82
C ALA A 82 10.47 -3.60 -14.74
N LEU A 83 9.13 -3.43 -14.75
CA LEU A 83 8.43 -2.67 -13.71
C LEU A 83 8.42 -3.45 -12.40
N VAL A 84 8.14 -4.76 -12.45
CA VAL A 84 8.19 -5.64 -11.27
C VAL A 84 9.61 -5.67 -10.71
N GLU A 85 10.61 -5.89 -11.56
CA GLU A 85 12.03 -5.93 -11.15
C GLU A 85 12.49 -4.62 -10.51
N ARG A 86 12.06 -3.47 -11.05
CA ARG A 86 12.36 -2.15 -10.49
C ARG A 86 11.93 -2.02 -9.03
N TYR A 87 10.67 -2.39 -8.74
CA TYR A 87 10.14 -2.28 -7.37
C TYR A 87 10.66 -3.40 -6.45
N ALA A 88 10.93 -4.59 -6.97
CA ALA A 88 11.59 -5.66 -6.21
C ALA A 88 13.02 -5.25 -5.78
N SER A 89 13.80 -4.67 -6.70
CA SER A 89 15.13 -4.11 -6.42
C SER A 89 15.06 -3.00 -5.36
N GLY A 90 14.08 -2.09 -5.50
CA GLY A 90 13.89 -1.00 -4.56
C GLY A 90 13.50 -1.46 -3.16
N LEU A 91 12.62 -2.47 -3.04
CA LEU A 91 12.28 -3.10 -1.75
C LEU A 91 13.50 -3.71 -1.08
N ALA A 92 14.29 -4.49 -1.83
CA ALA A 92 15.48 -5.15 -1.30
C ALA A 92 16.54 -4.16 -0.79
N ALA A 93 16.73 -3.04 -1.49
CA ALA A 93 17.67 -2.00 -1.10
C ALA A 93 17.13 -1.07 -0.01
N GLY A 94 15.84 -0.72 -0.06
CA GLY A 94 15.21 0.18 0.91
C GLY A 94 15.01 -0.46 2.28
N THR A 95 14.68 -1.74 2.34
CA THR A 95 14.40 -2.42 3.62
C THR A 95 15.65 -3.03 4.28
N ASP A 96 16.82 -2.97 3.64
CA ASP A 96 18.09 -3.36 4.27
C ASP A 96 18.70 -2.15 5.00
N PRO A 97 18.74 -2.12 6.35
CA PRO A 97 19.25 -0.98 7.11
C PRO A 97 20.74 -0.71 6.91
N ARG A 98 21.48 -1.63 6.29
CA ARG A 98 22.91 -1.46 5.98
C ARG A 98 23.15 -0.93 4.57
N HIS A 99 22.11 -0.85 3.74
CA HIS A 99 22.25 -0.39 2.37
C HIS A 99 22.36 1.14 2.32
N PRO A 100 23.17 1.72 1.42
CA PRO A 100 23.26 3.18 1.25
C PRO A 100 21.96 3.87 0.83
N GLU A 101 20.95 3.10 0.40
CA GLU A 101 19.63 3.59 -0.03
C GLU A 101 18.51 3.17 0.92
N HIS A 102 18.83 2.74 2.15
CA HIS A 102 17.87 2.29 3.14
C HIS A 102 16.76 3.31 3.41
N TRP A 103 15.60 2.83 3.84
CA TRP A 103 14.50 3.67 4.25
C TRP A 103 14.64 4.07 5.72
N PRO A 104 14.16 5.27 6.08
CA PRO A 104 14.07 5.63 7.49
C PRO A 104 13.21 4.61 8.26
N PRO A 105 13.53 4.33 9.53
CA PRO A 105 12.72 3.46 10.36
C PRO A 105 11.35 4.10 10.63
N ILE A 106 10.34 3.26 10.88
CA ILE A 106 9.03 3.73 11.30
C ILE A 106 9.12 4.07 12.79
N THR A 107 8.71 5.29 13.16
CA THR A 107 8.74 5.79 14.54
C THR A 107 7.43 6.50 14.87
N ASP A 108 7.16 6.69 16.16
CA ASP A 108 5.94 7.34 16.66
C ASP A 108 5.64 8.65 15.94
N ARG A 109 4.46 8.71 15.29
CA ARG A 109 3.97 9.85 14.50
C ARG A 109 4.95 10.31 13.41
N GLY A 110 5.84 9.44 12.97
CA GLY A 110 6.79 9.70 11.90
C GLY A 110 6.15 9.58 10.52
N GLN A 111 6.62 10.41 9.58
CA GLN A 111 6.15 10.38 8.19
C GLN A 111 6.15 8.96 7.59
N PRO A 112 7.20 8.11 7.76
CA PRO A 112 7.27 6.75 7.18
C PRO A 112 6.07 5.85 7.45
N MET A 113 5.26 6.13 8.48
CA MET A 113 3.97 5.46 8.70
C MET A 113 3.02 5.62 7.50
N VAL A 114 2.95 6.82 6.91
CA VAL A 114 2.09 7.10 5.76
C VAL A 114 2.56 6.32 4.53
N GLU A 115 3.87 6.32 4.29
CA GLU A 115 4.46 5.59 3.16
C GLU A 115 4.36 4.07 3.36
N ALA A 116 4.50 3.57 4.59
CA ALA A 116 4.35 2.14 4.91
C ALA A 116 2.98 1.59 4.52
N ALA A 117 1.90 2.35 4.76
CA ALA A 117 0.56 1.94 4.31
C ALA A 117 0.45 1.86 2.78
N SER A 118 1.09 2.79 2.06
CA SER A 118 1.13 2.77 0.60
C SER A 118 1.91 1.55 0.08
N VAL A 119 3.04 1.23 0.71
CA VAL A 119 3.83 0.02 0.39
C VAL A 119 3.04 -1.26 0.68
N ALA A 120 2.36 -1.35 1.82
CA ALA A 120 1.52 -2.50 2.19
C ALA A 120 0.39 -2.76 1.19
N VAL A 121 -0.32 -1.70 0.75
CA VAL A 121 -1.35 -1.82 -0.30
C VAL A 121 -0.72 -2.28 -1.62
N ALA A 122 0.38 -1.66 -2.05
CA ALA A 122 1.04 -2.01 -3.30
C ALA A 122 1.52 -3.48 -3.31
N LEU A 123 2.07 -3.97 -2.19
CA LEU A 123 2.45 -5.37 -2.02
C LEU A 123 1.24 -6.31 -2.06
N HIS A 124 0.13 -5.92 -1.44
CA HIS A 124 -1.10 -6.71 -1.47
C HIS A 124 -1.68 -6.83 -2.89
N GLU A 125 -1.79 -5.71 -3.60
CA GLU A 125 -2.39 -5.66 -4.95
C GLU A 125 -1.50 -6.38 -5.99
N SER A 126 -0.17 -6.30 -5.83
CA SER A 126 0.78 -6.94 -6.75
C SER A 126 1.26 -8.33 -6.30
N ARG A 127 0.62 -8.93 -5.27
CA ARG A 127 1.16 -10.06 -4.50
C ARG A 127 1.72 -11.21 -5.33
N VAL A 128 0.91 -11.72 -6.27
CA VAL A 128 1.27 -12.92 -7.07
C VAL A 128 2.47 -12.67 -7.98
N TRP A 129 2.63 -11.44 -8.46
CA TRP A 129 3.69 -11.08 -9.41
C TRP A 129 4.95 -10.53 -8.74
N LEU A 130 4.82 -9.95 -7.55
CA LEU A 130 5.93 -9.30 -6.86
C LEU A 130 6.20 -9.97 -5.51
N TRP A 131 5.32 -9.83 -4.52
CA TRP A 131 5.58 -10.33 -3.16
C TRP A 131 5.94 -11.82 -3.12
N ASP A 132 5.15 -12.67 -3.77
CA ASP A 132 5.36 -14.13 -3.77
C ASP A 132 6.62 -14.53 -4.57
N GLN A 133 7.16 -13.64 -5.41
CA GLN A 133 8.38 -13.83 -6.19
C GLN A 133 9.63 -13.26 -5.51
N LEU A 134 9.48 -12.53 -4.41
CA LEU A 134 10.62 -12.00 -3.66
C LEU A 134 11.36 -13.13 -2.93
N ASP A 135 12.68 -13.02 -2.93
CA ASP A 135 13.55 -13.85 -2.10
C ASP A 135 13.11 -13.80 -0.63
N GLU A 136 13.23 -14.92 0.08
CA GLU A 136 12.83 -15.02 1.50
C GLU A 136 13.47 -13.93 2.35
N ARG A 137 14.77 -13.68 2.15
CA ARG A 137 15.52 -12.62 2.84
C ARG A 137 14.88 -11.24 2.65
N VAL A 138 14.40 -10.93 1.44
CA VAL A 138 13.77 -9.63 1.16
C VAL A 138 12.40 -9.56 1.81
N ARG A 139 11.62 -10.66 1.79
CA ARG A 139 10.34 -10.74 2.49
C ARG A 139 10.51 -10.53 4.00
N GLU A 140 11.53 -11.13 4.61
CA GLU A 140 11.88 -10.93 6.02
C GLU A 140 12.24 -9.47 6.31
N GLN A 141 13.04 -8.82 5.45
CA GLN A 141 13.42 -7.41 5.60
C GLN A 141 12.20 -6.47 5.51
N VAL A 142 11.30 -6.72 4.55
CA VAL A 142 10.06 -5.95 4.40
C VAL A 142 9.15 -6.14 5.61
N VAL A 143 8.99 -7.38 6.08
CA VAL A 143 8.21 -7.67 7.31
C VAL A 143 8.83 -6.97 8.51
N ALA A 144 10.15 -7.01 8.67
CA ALA A 144 10.84 -6.36 9.78
C ALA A 144 10.65 -4.84 9.76
N TRP A 145 10.77 -4.20 8.59
CA TRP A 145 10.55 -2.75 8.47
C TRP A 145 9.10 -2.34 8.75
N LEU A 146 8.12 -3.12 8.26
CA LEU A 146 6.70 -2.87 8.54
C LEU A 146 6.32 -3.20 10.00
N ALA A 147 7.03 -4.13 10.65
CA ALA A 147 6.75 -4.54 12.03
C ALA A 147 6.95 -3.41 13.04
N ASP A 148 7.81 -2.42 12.73
CA ASP A 148 8.00 -1.22 13.56
C ASP A 148 6.71 -0.38 13.68
N PHE A 149 5.71 -0.61 12.84
CA PHE A 149 4.38 -0.01 12.97
C PHE A 149 3.58 -0.61 14.16
N VAL A 150 3.81 -1.88 14.49
CA VAL A 150 3.01 -2.62 15.48
C VAL A 150 3.30 -2.07 16.88
N GLY A 151 2.29 -1.48 17.52
CA GLY A 151 2.44 -0.82 18.81
C GLY A 151 2.99 0.60 18.78
N ALA A 152 3.27 1.15 17.60
CA ALA A 152 3.70 2.54 17.46
C ALA A 152 2.53 3.52 17.65
N VAL A 153 2.83 4.72 18.14
CA VAL A 153 1.83 5.76 18.38
C VAL A 153 1.51 6.49 17.08
N VAL A 154 0.27 6.32 16.61
CA VAL A 154 -0.27 7.08 15.47
C VAL A 154 -1.07 8.30 15.93
N ASN A 155 -1.22 9.27 15.02
CA ASN A 155 -2.13 10.40 15.21
C ASN A 155 -3.59 9.90 15.19
N ASP A 156 -4.46 10.55 15.97
CA ASP A 156 -5.88 10.22 15.99
C ASP A 156 -6.62 10.87 14.80
N SER A 157 -6.33 10.33 13.63
CA SER A 157 -6.78 10.80 12.32
C SER A 157 -6.82 9.59 11.36
N ASN A 158 -6.90 9.82 10.05
CA ASN A 158 -6.69 8.81 9.00
C ASN A 158 -5.42 7.94 9.19
N TRP A 159 -4.45 8.33 10.03
CA TRP A 159 -3.30 7.49 10.42
C TRP A 159 -3.72 6.20 11.13
N ARG A 160 -4.90 6.17 11.75
CA ARG A 160 -5.51 4.93 12.26
C ARG A 160 -5.81 3.92 11.16
N LEU A 161 -6.21 4.40 9.98
CA LEU A 161 -6.41 3.53 8.81
C LEU A 161 -5.08 2.98 8.29
N PHE A 162 -4.01 3.78 8.32
CA PHE A 162 -2.67 3.33 7.93
C PHE A 162 -2.18 2.18 8.83
N GLN A 163 -2.40 2.29 10.14
CA GLN A 163 -2.13 1.21 11.10
C GLN A 163 -2.86 -0.08 10.71
N VAL A 164 -4.18 0.01 10.51
CA VAL A 164 -5.02 -1.14 10.13
C VAL A 164 -4.52 -1.79 8.85
N ILE A 165 -4.20 -1.00 7.82
CA ILE A 165 -3.73 -1.50 6.52
C ILE A 165 -2.41 -2.27 6.67
N VAL A 166 -1.43 -1.69 7.38
CA VAL A 166 -0.10 -2.31 7.55
C VAL A 166 -0.21 -3.60 8.37
N GLU A 167 -0.95 -3.57 9.48
CA GLU A 167 -1.10 -4.73 10.35
C GLU A 167 -1.92 -5.86 9.70
N GLU A 168 -2.95 -5.55 8.89
CA GLU A 168 -3.67 -6.58 8.13
C GLU A 168 -2.80 -7.18 7.02
N PHE A 169 -1.95 -6.39 6.37
CA PHE A 169 -0.97 -6.93 5.43
C PHE A 169 0.00 -7.88 6.14
N LEU A 170 0.59 -7.46 7.26
CA LEU A 170 1.47 -8.29 8.10
C LEU A 170 0.77 -9.59 8.52
N ALA A 171 -0.47 -9.52 9.00
CA ALA A 171 -1.27 -10.69 9.35
C ALA A 171 -1.45 -11.64 8.16
N SER A 172 -1.68 -11.11 6.95
CA SER A 172 -1.90 -11.88 5.71
C SER A 172 -0.65 -12.61 5.19
N VAL A 173 0.54 -12.22 5.65
CA VAL A 173 1.82 -12.83 5.28
C VAL A 173 2.47 -13.59 6.44
N GLY A 174 1.79 -13.70 7.59
CA GLY A 174 2.29 -14.40 8.78
C GLY A 174 3.27 -13.58 9.62
N GLY A 175 3.34 -12.26 9.41
CA GLY A 175 4.14 -11.33 10.19
C GLY A 175 3.52 -10.94 11.54
N PRO A 176 4.27 -10.20 12.38
CA PRO A 176 3.77 -9.71 13.66
C PRO A 176 2.61 -8.73 13.44
N HIS A 177 1.55 -8.88 14.22
CA HIS A 177 0.38 -8.00 14.20
C HIS A 177 -0.35 -8.09 15.54
N ARG A 178 -1.13 -7.07 15.89
CA ARG A 178 -1.96 -7.04 17.09
C ARG A 178 -3.42 -6.88 16.68
N ARG A 179 -4.18 -7.98 16.75
CA ARG A 179 -5.61 -7.98 16.42
C ARG A 179 -6.40 -6.90 17.18
N GLY A 180 -6.05 -6.63 18.44
CA GLY A 180 -6.66 -5.56 19.22
C GLY A 180 -6.41 -4.15 18.68
N GLU A 181 -5.24 -3.88 18.08
CA GLU A 181 -4.94 -2.58 17.46
C GLU A 181 -5.71 -2.41 16.15
N ILE A 182 -5.79 -3.47 15.35
CA ILE A 182 -6.63 -3.52 14.14
C ILE A 182 -8.09 -3.24 14.49
N ASP A 183 -8.66 -3.99 15.44
CA ASP A 183 -10.07 -3.88 15.82
C ASP A 183 -10.38 -2.49 16.42
N ALA A 184 -9.47 -1.95 17.24
CA ALA A 184 -9.60 -0.60 17.80
C ALA A 184 -9.51 0.49 16.72
N GLY A 185 -8.59 0.34 15.76
CA GLY A 185 -8.46 1.25 14.62
C GLY A 185 -9.72 1.28 13.76
N LEU A 186 -10.27 0.11 13.42
CA LEU A 186 -11.53 -0.01 12.69
C LEU A 186 -12.69 0.62 13.45
N ALA A 187 -12.82 0.34 14.75
CA ALA A 187 -13.86 0.96 15.58
C ALA A 187 -13.73 2.48 15.63
N ARG A 188 -12.50 3.01 15.72
CA ARG A 188 -12.26 4.46 15.72
C ARG A 188 -12.62 5.12 14.39
N LEU A 189 -12.42 4.42 13.27
CA LEU A 189 -12.83 4.92 11.95
C LEU A 189 -14.37 5.04 11.84
N ASP A 190 -15.13 4.15 12.48
CA ASP A 190 -16.59 4.20 12.49
C ASP A 190 -17.13 5.47 13.19
N ASP A 191 -16.42 5.99 14.20
CA ASP A 191 -16.78 7.27 14.86
C ASP A 191 -16.74 8.47 13.90
N TRP A 192 -15.91 8.39 12.86
CA TRP A 192 -15.74 9.45 11.87
C TRP A 192 -16.64 9.30 10.66
N TYR A 193 -17.43 8.23 10.57
CA TYR A 193 -18.45 8.09 9.54
C TYR A 193 -19.52 9.19 9.70
N ARG A 194 -19.95 9.76 8.57
CA ARG A 194 -21.00 10.79 8.55
C ARG A 194 -22.23 10.28 7.82
N CYS A 195 -22.17 10.18 6.49
CA CYS A 195 -23.21 9.62 5.64
C CYS A 195 -22.72 9.51 4.20
N GLY A 196 -23.41 8.73 3.36
CA GLY A 196 -23.13 8.70 1.92
C GLY A 196 -21.73 8.20 1.54
N GLY A 197 -21.02 7.57 2.48
CA GLY A 197 -19.65 7.13 2.29
C GLY A 197 -18.56 8.12 2.72
N TRP A 198 -18.95 9.27 3.25
CA TRP A 198 -18.02 10.28 3.75
C TRP A 198 -17.58 9.99 5.18
N TYR A 199 -16.28 10.11 5.44
CA TYR A 199 -15.72 10.14 6.78
C TYR A 199 -14.94 11.43 7.02
N THR A 200 -14.87 11.87 8.27
CA THR A 200 -14.00 12.97 8.70
C THR A 200 -12.59 12.46 9.05
N ASP A 201 -11.59 13.31 8.90
CA ASP A 201 -10.23 13.06 9.33
C ASP A 201 -10.07 13.50 10.78
N GLY A 202 -10.33 12.56 11.71
CA GLY A 202 -10.39 12.87 13.12
C GLY A 202 -11.69 13.57 13.54
N ASP A 203 -11.68 14.05 14.78
CA ASP A 203 -12.77 14.84 15.33
C ASP A 203 -12.83 16.22 14.66
N GLY A 204 -13.99 16.60 14.13
CA GLY A 204 -14.23 17.88 13.46
C GLY A 204 -14.85 17.75 12.08
N TRP A 205 -14.66 18.79 11.24
CA TRP A 205 -15.23 18.94 9.89
C TRP A 205 -14.17 18.86 8.78
N LYS A 206 -13.06 18.17 9.05
CA LYS A 206 -12.01 17.95 8.06
C LYS A 206 -12.44 16.77 7.19
N PHE A 207 -12.98 17.04 6.01
CA PHE A 207 -13.24 16.00 5.02
C PHE A 207 -11.95 15.76 4.24
N ASP A 208 -11.39 14.57 4.37
CA ASP A 208 -10.19 14.16 3.63
C ASP A 208 -10.56 13.12 2.56
N TYR A 209 -9.96 13.25 1.38
CA TYR A 209 -10.08 12.30 0.29
C TYR A 209 -9.38 10.97 0.59
N TYR A 210 -8.44 10.89 1.55
CA TYR A 210 -7.88 9.62 2.02
C TYR A 210 -8.93 8.72 2.67
N ASN A 211 -9.95 9.30 3.30
CA ASN A 211 -11.02 8.52 3.90
C ASN A 211 -11.88 7.77 2.87
N LEU A 212 -11.71 8.06 1.58
CA LEU A 212 -12.23 7.24 0.51
C LEU A 212 -11.61 5.82 0.50
N TYR A 213 -10.43 5.61 1.10
CA TYR A 213 -9.91 4.26 1.40
C TYR A 213 -10.77 3.55 2.47
N GLY A 214 -11.30 4.29 3.46
CA GLY A 214 -12.33 3.79 4.38
C GLY A 214 -13.64 3.44 3.65
N TRP A 215 -14.01 4.23 2.64
CA TRP A 215 -15.13 3.89 1.74
C TRP A 215 -14.88 2.63 0.91
N ALA A 216 -13.65 2.45 0.41
CA ALA A 216 -13.24 1.21 -0.24
C ALA A 216 -13.30 0.06 0.77
N ALA A 217 -12.83 0.24 2.01
CA ALA A 217 -12.92 -0.73 3.11
C ALA A 217 -14.38 -1.11 3.44
N GLY A 218 -15.32 -0.15 3.36
CA GLY A 218 -16.76 -0.38 3.45
C GLY A 218 -17.37 -1.14 2.27
N ARG A 219 -16.68 -1.24 1.12
CA ARG A 219 -16.99 -2.15 0.01
C ARG A 219 -16.17 -3.46 0.03
N TRP A 220 -15.15 -3.58 0.88
CA TRP A 220 -14.47 -4.85 1.19
C TRP A 220 -15.32 -5.92 1.92
N PRO A 221 -16.58 -5.72 2.40
CA PRO A 221 -17.39 -6.81 2.92
C PRO A 221 -17.72 -7.89 1.88
N THR A 222 -17.66 -7.60 0.57
CA THR A 222 -17.82 -8.62 -0.48
C THR A 222 -16.54 -9.42 -0.73
N THR A 223 -15.37 -8.92 -0.32
CA THR A 223 -14.08 -9.62 -0.33
C THR A 223 -13.75 -10.36 0.97
N ARG A 224 -14.71 -10.53 1.89
CA ARG A 224 -14.60 -11.54 2.97
C ARG A 224 -14.56 -13.00 2.46
N ARG A 225 -14.60 -13.24 1.15
CA ARG A 225 -14.56 -14.60 0.55
C ARG A 225 -13.20 -15.13 0.07
N PRO A 226 -12.15 -14.33 -0.23
CA PRO A 226 -10.80 -14.91 -0.39
C PRO A 226 -9.93 -14.85 0.86
N TRP A 227 -10.22 -13.98 1.84
CA TRP A 227 -9.39 -13.81 3.06
C TRP A 227 -9.37 -15.02 4.03
N ARG A 228 -10.07 -16.11 3.72
CA ARG A 228 -10.12 -17.34 4.54
C ARG A 228 -9.67 -18.63 3.84
N ARG A 229 -9.10 -18.58 2.62
CA ARG A 229 -8.77 -19.81 1.87
C ARG A 229 -7.30 -20.26 1.90
N SER A 230 -6.43 -19.60 2.65
CA SER A 230 -5.01 -20.00 2.75
C SER A 230 -4.65 -20.79 4.02
N ALA A 231 -5.61 -21.10 4.89
CA ALA A 231 -5.40 -22.07 5.96
C ALA A 231 -5.86 -23.44 5.47
N GLY A 232 -4.90 -24.32 5.16
CA GLY A 232 -5.16 -25.73 4.82
C GLY A 232 -5.91 -26.48 5.92
N PRO A 233 -6.51 -27.65 5.61
CA PRO A 233 -7.44 -28.32 6.51
C PRO A 233 -6.69 -29.03 7.64
N ALA A 234 -6.59 -28.38 8.80
CA ALA A 234 -6.15 -29.03 10.03
C ALA A 234 -7.36 -29.40 10.90
N GLY A 235 -7.60 -30.70 11.05
CA GLY A 235 -8.05 -31.32 12.29
C GLY A 235 -9.50 -31.08 12.72
N ARG A 236 -10.40 -31.99 12.33
CA ARG A 236 -11.63 -32.30 13.08
C ARG A 236 -11.25 -32.87 14.45
N TRP A 237 -11.87 -32.39 15.53
CA TRP A 237 -11.99 -33.15 16.78
C TRP A 237 -13.35 -32.89 17.46
N PRO A 238 -13.85 -33.82 18.30
CA PRO A 238 -15.25 -34.17 18.39
C PRO A 238 -15.81 -33.69 19.73
N GLY A 239 -17.07 -33.30 19.74
CA GLY A 239 -17.66 -32.81 20.98
C GLY A 239 -19.15 -32.68 20.86
N ALA A 240 -19.80 -33.80 20.50
CA ALA A 240 -21.21 -33.96 20.81
C ALA A 240 -21.36 -33.93 22.33
N ARG A 241 -22.22 -33.04 22.83
CA ARG A 241 -23.12 -33.38 23.93
C ARG A 241 -24.44 -32.64 23.73
N THR A 242 -25.47 -33.47 23.70
CA THR A 242 -26.89 -33.18 23.82
C THR A 242 -27.15 -32.29 25.03
N ASP A 243 -28.06 -31.32 24.89
CA ASP A 243 -29.42 -31.38 25.46
C ASP A 243 -30.33 -30.43 24.67
#